data_AF-A0A5C1B5M8-F1
#
_entry.id   AF-A0A5C1B5M8-F1
#
_cell.length_a   1.000
_cell.length_b   1.000
_cell.length_c   1.000
_cell.angle_alpha   90.00
_cell.angle_beta   90.00
_cell.angle_gamma   90.00
#
_symmetry.space_group_name_H-M   'P 1'
#
loop_
_entity.id
_entity.type
_entity.pdbx_description
1 polymer ?
#
loop_
_entity_poly.entity_id
_entity_poly.type
_entity_poly.pdbx_seq_one_letter_code
_entity_poly.pdbx_strand_id
1 'polypeptide(L)'
;MRTFWIAAAFLAASFLLSATAARCEDVVDLGGGLFGGGRALLNKPAGKPRAGLVLLTGGDGYIGIGSDGSVERDSNWIVRTRDAYLRSGIASIALDANANPAKAVEYMRALAPRVIVVAMSRGALKVAGTLPARPDGIVFASAMLDQARDMIGDPSRLPPTLIIHHRQDSCRVTLPESAVAFQQWTGGKARLLWIDGGSSTGNPCQARAHHGFIGREGQVVSAISGFAGSLR
;
A
#
# COMPACT_ATOMS: atom_id res chain seq x y z
N MET A 1 -32.41 -56.90 -42.12
CA MET A 1 -31.91 -56.57 -40.77
C MET A 1 -30.62 -55.78 -40.90
N ARG A 2 -30.64 -54.48 -40.62
CA ARG A 2 -29.46 -53.63 -40.34
C ARG A 2 -29.98 -52.25 -39.91
N THR A 3 -30.15 -52.11 -38.59
CA THR A 3 -30.50 -50.87 -37.89
C THR A 3 -29.27 -49.96 -37.82
N PHE A 4 -29.34 -48.77 -38.41
CA PHE A 4 -28.36 -47.71 -38.18
C PHE A 4 -28.86 -46.82 -37.03
N TRP A 5 -28.18 -46.91 -35.89
CA TRP A 5 -28.38 -46.00 -34.75
C TRP A 5 -27.46 -44.80 -34.94
N ILE A 6 -28.03 -43.62 -35.18
CA ILE A 6 -27.28 -42.36 -35.16
C ILE A 6 -27.23 -41.91 -33.70
N ALA A 7 -26.08 -42.09 -33.06
CA ALA A 7 -25.81 -41.54 -31.74
C ALA A 7 -25.59 -40.02 -31.86
N ALA A 8 -26.55 -39.22 -31.41
CA ALA A 8 -26.41 -37.79 -31.27
C ALA A 8 -25.50 -37.49 -30.06
N ALA A 9 -24.26 -37.08 -30.30
CA ALA A 9 -23.36 -36.60 -29.27
C ALA A 9 -23.79 -35.19 -28.85
N PHE A 10 -24.37 -35.07 -27.65
CA PHE A 10 -24.60 -33.77 -27.01
C PHE A 10 -23.25 -33.21 -26.53
N LEU A 11 -22.73 -32.21 -27.24
CA LEU A 11 -21.62 -31.39 -26.77
C LEU A 11 -22.16 -30.45 -25.67
N ALA A 12 -21.94 -30.81 -24.40
CA ALA A 12 -22.17 -29.89 -23.30
C ALA A 12 -21.09 -28.80 -23.32
N ALA A 13 -21.42 -27.63 -23.85
CA ALA A 13 -20.56 -26.45 -23.78
C ALA A 13 -20.57 -25.92 -22.34
N SER A 14 -19.57 -26.29 -21.55
CA SER A 14 -19.31 -25.68 -20.24
C SER A 14 -18.90 -24.22 -20.43
N PHE A 15 -19.87 -23.30 -20.34
CA PHE A 15 -19.61 -21.88 -20.18
C PHE A 15 -18.96 -21.66 -18.80
N LEU A 16 -17.64 -21.61 -18.77
CA LEU A 16 -16.91 -21.02 -17.64
C LEU A 16 -17.22 -19.53 -17.63
N LEU A 17 -18.21 -19.12 -16.83
CA LEU A 17 -18.36 -17.71 -16.44
C LEU A 17 -17.08 -17.34 -15.67
N SER A 18 -16.10 -16.75 -16.36
CA SER A 18 -15.12 -15.90 -15.69
C SER A 18 -15.88 -14.70 -15.13
N ALA A 19 -16.34 -14.82 -13.89
CA ALA A 19 -16.74 -13.67 -13.09
C ALA A 19 -15.48 -12.82 -12.89
N THR A 20 -15.24 -11.87 -13.80
CA THR A 20 -14.44 -10.70 -13.48
C THR A 20 -15.15 -10.02 -12.34
N ALA A 21 -14.75 -10.31 -11.10
CA ALA A 21 -15.21 -9.59 -9.94
C ALA A 21 -15.01 -8.10 -10.26
N ALA A 22 -16.11 -7.35 -10.35
CA ALA A 22 -16.08 -5.93 -10.62
C ALA A 22 -15.14 -5.29 -9.61
N ARG A 23 -13.97 -4.83 -10.08
CA ARG A 23 -13.06 -4.04 -9.27
C ARG A 23 -13.73 -2.68 -9.15
N CYS A 24 -14.17 -2.35 -7.96
CA CYS A 24 -14.72 -1.04 -7.69
C CYS A 24 -13.55 -0.16 -7.26
N GLU A 25 -12.93 0.48 -8.26
CA GLU A 25 -12.06 1.63 -8.00
C GLU A 25 -12.95 2.85 -7.87
N ASP A 26 -12.92 3.51 -6.70
CA ASP A 26 -13.72 4.70 -6.44
C ASP A 26 -12.76 5.89 -6.20
N VAL A 27 -13.03 7.02 -6.85
CA VAL A 27 -12.35 8.28 -6.51
C VAL A 27 -13.03 8.87 -5.29
N VAL A 28 -12.25 9.11 -4.24
CA VAL A 28 -12.71 9.70 -2.98
C VAL A 28 -12.12 11.10 -2.86
N ASP A 29 -12.96 12.09 -2.57
CA ASP A 29 -12.47 13.42 -2.18
C ASP A 29 -12.28 13.46 -0.65
N LEU A 30 -11.02 13.54 -0.23
CA LEU A 30 -10.65 13.67 1.19
C LEU A 30 -10.42 15.13 1.59
N GLY A 31 -10.69 16.09 0.70
CA GLY A 31 -10.48 17.53 0.88
C GLY A 31 -9.02 17.95 0.86
N GLY A 32 -8.76 19.24 0.56
CA GLY A 32 -7.39 19.76 0.39
C GLY A 32 -7.25 21.28 0.29
N GLY A 33 -8.27 22.05 0.68
CA GLY A 33 -8.30 23.52 0.59
C GLY A 33 -9.70 24.05 0.27
N LEU A 34 -9.84 25.38 0.18
CA LEU A 34 -11.11 26.11 -0.06
C LEU A 34 -11.79 25.71 -1.40
N PHE A 35 -11.07 25.04 -2.31
CA PHE A 35 -11.54 24.61 -3.63
C PHE A 35 -11.48 23.08 -3.84
N GLY A 36 -11.38 22.29 -2.75
CA GLY A 36 -11.11 20.85 -2.83
C GLY A 36 -9.64 20.54 -3.09
N GLY A 37 -9.31 19.31 -3.51
CA GLY A 37 -7.97 18.98 -4.06
C GLY A 37 -7.25 17.78 -3.45
N GLY A 38 -7.83 17.13 -2.45
CA GLY A 38 -7.25 15.93 -1.85
C GLY A 38 -7.87 14.66 -2.36
N ARG A 39 -7.69 14.35 -3.65
CA ARG A 39 -8.22 13.09 -4.20
C ARG A 39 -7.45 11.89 -3.67
N ALA A 40 -8.18 10.80 -3.56
CA ALA A 40 -7.62 9.50 -3.29
C ALA A 40 -8.31 8.45 -4.17
N LEU A 41 -7.61 7.36 -4.47
CA LEU A 41 -8.16 6.24 -5.20
C LEU A 41 -8.35 5.07 -4.24
N LEU A 42 -9.61 4.70 -4.03
CA LEU A 42 -10.01 3.56 -3.21
C LEU A 42 -10.11 2.31 -4.09
N ASN A 43 -9.39 1.26 -3.70
CA ASN A 43 -9.56 -0.09 -4.21
C ASN A 43 -10.23 -0.93 -3.12
N LYS A 44 -11.47 -1.39 -3.35
CA LYS A 44 -12.20 -2.26 -2.40
C LYS A 44 -12.50 -3.65 -2.97
N PRO A 45 -12.35 -4.72 -2.17
CA PRO A 45 -12.86 -6.04 -2.55
C PRO A 45 -14.39 -6.03 -2.59
N ALA A 46 -15.00 -6.99 -3.30
CA ALA A 46 -16.45 -7.09 -3.42
C ALA A 46 -17.17 -7.37 -2.08
N GLY A 47 -16.48 -8.00 -1.13
CA GLY A 47 -16.99 -8.27 0.22
C GLY A 47 -16.40 -7.32 1.28
N LYS A 48 -16.78 -7.54 2.54
CA LYS A 48 -16.25 -6.74 3.66
C LYS A 48 -14.72 -6.89 3.75
N PRO A 49 -13.94 -5.80 3.69
CA PRO A 49 -12.49 -5.86 3.83
C PRO A 49 -12.07 -6.42 5.19
N ARG A 50 -11.02 -7.26 5.19
CA ARG A 50 -10.42 -7.78 6.43
C ARG A 50 -9.53 -6.75 7.12
N ALA A 51 -8.99 -5.82 6.35
CA ALA A 51 -8.21 -4.66 6.79
C ALA A 51 -8.28 -3.57 5.71
N GLY A 52 -7.92 -2.35 6.08
CA GLY A 52 -7.78 -1.18 5.22
C GLY A 52 -6.33 -0.66 5.25
N LEU A 53 -5.79 -0.30 4.10
CA LEU A 53 -4.48 0.34 3.98
C LEU A 53 -4.66 1.78 3.52
N VAL A 54 -4.02 2.72 4.22
CA VAL A 54 -3.82 4.10 3.76
C VAL A 54 -2.42 4.19 3.17
N LEU A 55 -2.33 4.37 1.86
CA LEU A 55 -1.07 4.32 1.12
C LEU A 55 -0.53 5.73 0.86
N LEU A 56 0.63 6.03 1.45
CA LEU A 56 1.31 7.32 1.33
C LEU A 56 2.56 7.15 0.46
N THR A 57 2.51 7.72 -0.74
CA THR A 57 3.60 7.64 -1.71
C THR A 57 4.79 8.52 -1.32
N GLY A 58 5.97 8.14 -1.82
CA GLY A 58 7.19 8.95 -1.77
C GLY A 58 7.19 10.09 -2.79
N GLY A 59 8.35 10.69 -3.01
CA GLY A 59 8.47 11.82 -3.95
C GLY A 59 7.64 13.02 -3.47
N ASP A 60 7.10 13.83 -4.38
CA ASP A 60 6.18 14.95 -4.09
C ASP A 60 4.80 14.50 -3.61
N GLY A 61 4.55 13.19 -3.54
CA GLY A 61 3.25 12.64 -3.21
C GLY A 61 2.23 12.79 -4.34
N TYR A 62 2.58 13.43 -5.46
CA TYR A 62 1.67 13.65 -6.56
C TYR A 62 1.51 12.36 -7.36
N ILE A 63 0.30 11.84 -7.37
CA ILE A 63 -0.11 10.66 -8.14
C ILE A 63 -0.83 11.11 -9.42
N GLY A 64 -1.52 12.25 -9.38
CA GLY A 64 -2.33 12.77 -10.47
C GLY A 64 -3.60 11.94 -10.65
N ILE A 65 -4.45 11.91 -9.62
CA ILE A 65 -5.69 11.12 -9.64
C ILE A 65 -6.79 11.95 -10.33
N GLY A 66 -7.24 11.48 -11.50
CA GLY A 66 -8.36 12.05 -12.25
C GLY A 66 -9.70 11.84 -11.56
N SER A 67 -10.72 12.62 -11.91
CA SER A 67 -12.09 12.42 -11.42
C SER A 67 -12.73 11.13 -11.96
N ASP A 68 -12.18 10.59 -13.04
CA ASP A 68 -12.54 9.34 -13.68
C ASP A 68 -11.75 8.13 -13.16
N GLY A 69 -10.86 8.33 -12.18
CA GLY A 69 -9.99 7.29 -11.63
C GLY A 69 -8.67 7.10 -12.39
N SER A 70 -8.42 7.87 -13.46
CA SER A 70 -7.12 7.86 -14.15
C SER A 70 -5.99 8.23 -13.20
N VAL A 71 -4.80 7.68 -13.45
CA VAL A 71 -3.59 7.90 -12.63
C VAL A 71 -2.45 8.33 -13.54
N GLU A 72 -1.94 9.53 -13.33
CA GLU A 72 -0.82 10.08 -14.13
C GLU A 72 0.52 9.38 -13.84
N ARG A 73 0.81 9.08 -12.57
CA ARG A 73 2.09 8.50 -12.12
C ARG A 73 1.93 7.07 -11.59
N ASP A 74 1.52 6.16 -12.46
CA ASP A 74 1.26 4.75 -12.15
C ASP A 74 2.52 3.91 -11.84
N SER A 75 3.69 4.37 -12.28
CA SER A 75 4.97 3.67 -12.13
C SER A 75 5.46 3.55 -10.68
N ASN A 76 4.89 4.31 -9.74
CA ASN A 76 5.20 4.21 -8.32
C ASN A 76 4.76 2.83 -7.78
N TRP A 77 5.66 2.11 -7.09
CA TRP A 77 5.38 0.74 -6.65
C TRP A 77 4.14 0.64 -5.74
N ILE A 78 3.94 1.61 -4.83
CA ILE A 78 2.75 1.65 -3.96
C ILE A 78 1.46 1.72 -4.78
N VAL A 79 1.49 2.44 -5.90
CA VAL A 79 0.31 2.67 -6.76
C VAL A 79 0.03 1.43 -7.61
N ARG A 80 1.04 0.87 -8.28
CA ARG A 80 0.83 -0.33 -9.12
C ARG A 80 0.58 -1.61 -8.33
N THR A 81 0.92 -1.66 -7.04
CA THR A 81 0.69 -2.85 -6.19
C THR A 81 -0.68 -2.88 -5.51
N ARG A 82 -1.53 -1.84 -5.68
CA ARG A 82 -2.86 -1.75 -5.06
C ARG A 82 -3.73 -2.99 -5.31
N ASP A 83 -3.78 -3.44 -6.56
CA ASP A 83 -4.51 -4.65 -6.97
C ASP A 83 -4.08 -5.93 -6.25
N ALA A 84 -2.84 -5.98 -5.76
CA ALA A 84 -2.33 -7.15 -5.07
C ALA A 84 -2.96 -7.32 -3.68
N TYR A 85 -3.32 -6.23 -3.01
CA TYR A 85 -3.99 -6.27 -1.70
C TYR A 85 -5.43 -6.77 -1.79
N LEU A 86 -6.12 -6.48 -2.90
CA LEU A 86 -7.48 -6.98 -3.15
C LEU A 86 -7.54 -8.51 -3.11
N ARG A 87 -6.51 -9.19 -3.64
CA ARG A 87 -6.41 -10.66 -3.62
C ARG A 87 -6.29 -11.24 -2.21
N SER A 88 -5.88 -10.42 -1.23
CA SER A 88 -5.81 -10.80 0.18
C SER A 88 -7.05 -10.35 0.98
N GLY A 89 -8.08 -9.82 0.31
CA GLY A 89 -9.29 -9.28 0.95
C GLY A 89 -9.03 -7.98 1.73
N ILE A 90 -7.98 -7.24 1.34
CA ILE A 90 -7.58 -5.98 1.97
C ILE A 90 -7.98 -4.84 1.05
N ALA A 91 -8.68 -3.84 1.59
CA ALA A 91 -8.96 -2.59 0.88
C ALA A 91 -7.75 -1.65 0.97
N SER A 92 -7.51 -0.84 -0.03
CA SER A 92 -6.45 0.18 0.01
C SER A 92 -6.95 1.51 -0.53
N ILE A 93 -6.49 2.62 0.04
CA ILE A 93 -6.72 3.97 -0.46
C ILE A 93 -5.37 4.66 -0.70
N ALA A 94 -5.10 5.05 -1.95
CA ALA A 94 -3.88 5.78 -2.32
C ALA A 94 -4.15 7.28 -2.42
N LEU A 95 -3.33 8.09 -1.75
CA LEU A 95 -3.56 9.51 -1.57
C LEU A 95 -2.72 10.33 -2.54
N ASP A 96 -3.35 11.30 -3.21
CA ASP A 96 -2.62 12.35 -3.93
C ASP A 96 -1.96 13.34 -2.95
N ALA A 97 -1.07 14.20 -3.46
CA ALA A 97 -0.16 15.02 -2.65
C ALA A 97 -0.89 15.85 -1.58
N ASN A 98 -2.03 16.44 -1.96
CA ASN A 98 -2.81 17.37 -1.14
C ASN A 98 -3.89 16.69 -0.30
N ALA A 99 -4.06 15.36 -0.40
CA ALA A 99 -5.04 14.64 0.39
C ALA A 99 -4.61 14.55 1.86
N ASN A 100 -5.58 14.75 2.77
CA ASN A 100 -5.35 14.67 4.21
C ASN A 100 -5.25 13.20 4.67
N PRO A 101 -4.07 12.76 5.19
CA PRO A 101 -3.86 11.38 5.63
C PRO A 101 -4.73 10.97 6.83
N ALA A 102 -5.00 11.87 7.77
CA ALA A 102 -5.84 11.58 8.93
C ALA A 102 -7.29 11.31 8.52
N LYS A 103 -7.83 12.11 7.59
CA LYS A 103 -9.16 11.88 7.01
C LYS A 103 -9.24 10.56 6.25
N ALA A 104 -8.16 10.13 5.59
CA ALA A 104 -8.12 8.80 4.97
C ALA A 104 -8.22 7.68 6.00
N VAL A 105 -7.55 7.81 7.15
CA VAL A 105 -7.66 6.84 8.25
C VAL A 105 -9.09 6.76 8.77
N GLU A 106 -9.72 7.92 9.02
CA GLU A 106 -11.12 8.02 9.44
C GLU A 106 -12.09 7.40 8.41
N TYR A 107 -11.90 7.72 7.13
CA TYR A 107 -12.69 7.17 6.03
C TYR A 107 -12.58 5.64 5.96
N MET A 108 -11.36 5.10 6.01
CA MET A 108 -11.12 3.67 5.93
C MET A 108 -11.64 2.92 7.17
N ARG A 109 -11.74 3.59 8.33
CA ARG A 109 -12.28 3.02 9.57
C ARG A 109 -13.74 2.60 9.43
N ALA A 110 -14.51 3.30 8.59
CA ALA A 110 -15.90 2.93 8.29
C ALA A 110 -16.01 1.66 7.42
N LEU A 111 -14.94 1.31 6.69
CA LEU A 111 -14.94 0.21 5.72
C LEU A 111 -14.29 -1.06 6.27
N ALA A 112 -13.26 -0.91 7.10
CA ALA A 112 -12.44 -2.01 7.57
C ALA A 112 -12.32 -2.01 9.10
N PRO A 113 -12.26 -3.20 9.74
CA PRO A 113 -12.13 -3.28 11.20
C PRO A 113 -10.78 -2.73 11.69
N ARG A 114 -9.74 -2.75 10.84
CA ARG A 114 -8.39 -2.29 11.14
C ARG A 114 -7.86 -1.46 9.97
N VAL A 115 -7.19 -0.37 10.28
CA VAL A 115 -6.62 0.59 9.34
C VAL A 115 -5.13 0.74 9.59
N ILE A 116 -4.34 0.44 8.58
CA ILE A 116 -2.87 0.49 8.62
C ILE A 116 -2.41 1.60 7.69
N VAL A 117 -1.52 2.46 8.17
CA VAL A 117 -0.84 3.45 7.32
C VAL A 117 0.42 2.82 6.74
N VAL A 118 0.55 2.78 5.42
CA VAL A 118 1.75 2.32 4.71
C VAL A 118 2.41 3.53 4.07
N ALA A 119 3.63 3.86 4.50
CA ALA A 119 4.33 5.06 4.09
C ALA A 119 5.69 4.74 3.48
N MET A 120 5.88 5.15 2.22
CA MET A 120 7.13 4.97 1.48
C MET A 120 7.95 6.24 1.41
N SER A 121 9.27 6.14 1.59
CA SER A 121 10.22 7.23 1.31
C SER A 121 9.78 8.52 2.01
N ARG A 122 9.58 9.61 1.28
CA ARG A 122 9.09 10.88 1.81
C ARG A 122 7.63 10.85 2.33
N GLY A 123 6.82 9.86 1.96
CA GLY A 123 5.50 9.65 2.54
C GLY A 123 5.54 9.40 4.05
N ALA A 124 6.67 8.93 4.59
CA ALA A 124 6.89 8.73 6.02
C ALA A 124 6.74 10.02 6.84
N LEU A 125 7.01 11.18 6.25
CA LEU A 125 6.87 12.49 6.92
C LEU A 125 5.41 12.80 7.29
N LYS A 126 4.45 12.21 6.57
CA LYS A 126 3.02 12.39 6.82
C LYS A 126 2.50 11.54 7.98
N VAL A 127 3.27 10.57 8.47
CA VAL A 127 2.83 9.61 9.49
C VAL A 127 2.48 10.29 10.81
N ALA A 128 3.27 11.26 11.27
CA ALA A 128 3.01 11.97 12.52
C ALA A 128 1.60 12.61 12.54
N GLY A 129 1.16 13.13 11.40
CA GLY A 129 -0.18 13.73 11.22
C GLY A 129 -1.32 12.71 11.23
N THR A 130 -1.05 11.42 11.02
CA THR A 130 -2.07 10.35 11.09
C THR A 130 -2.34 9.86 12.50
N LEU A 131 -1.39 10.03 13.43
CA LEU A 131 -1.47 9.45 14.77
C LEU A 131 -2.72 9.87 15.58
N PRO A 132 -3.22 11.12 15.50
CA PRO A 132 -4.47 11.51 16.16
C PRO A 132 -5.69 10.69 15.71
N ALA A 133 -5.71 10.21 14.46
CA ALA A 133 -6.76 9.34 13.93
C ALA A 133 -6.62 7.88 14.39
N ARG A 134 -5.59 7.56 15.20
CA ARG A 134 -5.33 6.26 15.81
C ARG A 134 -5.35 5.10 14.80
N PRO A 135 -4.42 5.06 13.82
CA PRO A 135 -4.26 3.87 13.00
C PRO A 135 -3.87 2.66 13.86
N ASP A 136 -4.32 1.46 13.51
CA ASP A 136 -4.02 0.24 14.28
C ASP A 136 -2.62 -0.29 14.02
N GLY A 137 -1.99 0.17 12.94
CA GLY A 137 -0.61 -0.15 12.63
C GLY A 137 0.01 0.81 11.64
N ILE A 138 1.33 0.81 11.61
CA ILE A 138 2.13 1.59 10.65
C ILE A 138 3.11 0.65 9.96
N VAL A 139 3.24 0.80 8.64
CA VAL A 139 4.32 0.20 7.86
C VAL A 139 5.15 1.31 7.23
N PHE A 140 6.45 1.34 7.54
CA PHE A 140 7.44 2.13 6.83
C PHE A 140 8.11 1.26 5.77
N ALA A 141 8.14 1.71 4.52
CA ALA A 141 8.76 0.97 3.41
C ALA A 141 9.80 1.82 2.69
N SER A 142 11.10 1.49 2.77
CA SER A 142 12.19 2.35 2.25
C SER A 142 11.95 3.82 2.61
N ALA A 143 11.78 4.10 3.90
CA ALA A 143 11.25 5.36 4.43
C ALA A 143 12.35 6.35 4.85
N MET A 144 12.03 7.65 4.79
CA MET A 144 12.85 8.72 5.36
C MET A 144 12.70 8.74 6.89
N LEU A 145 13.28 7.73 7.55
CA LEU A 145 13.02 7.40 8.96
C LEU A 145 13.59 8.42 9.95
N ASP A 146 14.72 9.06 9.64
CA ASP A 146 15.31 10.09 10.51
C ASP A 146 14.36 11.28 10.67
N GLN A 147 13.84 11.81 9.56
CA GLN A 147 12.88 12.90 9.60
C GLN A 147 11.52 12.46 10.16
N ALA A 148 11.07 11.23 9.86
CA ALA A 148 9.84 10.71 10.43
C ALA A 148 9.94 10.62 11.96
N ARG A 149 11.08 10.13 12.49
CA ARG A 149 11.38 10.10 13.92
C ARG A 149 11.25 11.48 14.54
N ASP A 150 11.88 12.49 13.95
CA ASP A 150 11.87 13.85 14.47
C ASP A 150 10.45 14.44 14.51
N MET A 151 9.62 14.14 13.49
CA MET A 151 8.21 14.57 13.45
C MET A 151 7.29 13.79 14.41
N ILE A 152 7.58 12.50 14.65
CA ILE A 152 6.84 11.66 15.61
C ILE A 152 7.19 12.08 17.05
N GLY A 153 8.45 12.43 17.32
CA GLY A 153 8.92 12.87 18.64
C GLY A 153 9.06 11.71 19.63
N ASP A 154 7.96 11.28 20.25
CA ASP A 154 7.95 10.19 21.23
C ASP A 154 7.58 8.86 20.56
N PRO A 155 8.46 7.82 20.61
CA PRO A 155 8.14 6.52 20.03
C PRO A 155 6.96 5.81 20.70
N SER A 156 6.55 6.20 21.91
CA SER A 156 5.38 5.66 22.60
C SER A 156 4.06 5.95 21.87
N ARG A 157 4.05 6.97 20.99
CA ARG A 157 2.90 7.35 20.16
C ARG A 157 2.65 6.37 19.01
N LEU A 158 3.61 5.51 18.69
CA LEU A 158 3.49 4.58 17.58
C LEU A 158 2.62 3.37 17.97
N PRO A 159 1.60 3.01 17.16
CA PRO A 159 0.95 1.70 17.23
C PRO A 159 1.94 0.58 16.83
N PRO A 160 1.52 -0.70 16.81
CA PRO A 160 2.29 -1.76 16.17
C PRO A 160 2.90 -1.29 14.84
N THR A 161 4.22 -1.42 14.71
CA THR A 161 4.97 -0.84 13.60
C THR A 161 5.85 -1.89 12.93
N LEU A 162 5.81 -1.91 11.60
CA LEU A 162 6.70 -2.70 10.74
C LEU A 162 7.57 -1.75 9.91
N ILE A 163 8.86 -2.03 9.84
CA ILE A 163 9.80 -1.41 8.93
C ILE A 163 10.16 -2.47 7.88
N ILE A 164 9.93 -2.19 6.60
CA ILE A 164 10.35 -3.00 5.47
C ILE A 164 11.44 -2.23 4.75
N HIS A 165 12.63 -2.79 4.64
CA HIS A 165 13.76 -2.09 4.04
C HIS A 165 14.59 -3.03 3.16
N HIS A 166 15.08 -2.52 2.04
CA HIS A 166 15.98 -3.29 1.19
C HIS A 166 17.42 -3.20 1.72
N ARG A 167 18.12 -4.33 1.82
CA ARG A 167 19.51 -4.37 2.34
C ARG A 167 20.50 -3.54 1.52
N GLN A 168 20.19 -3.36 0.25
CA GLN A 168 20.99 -2.64 -0.75
C GLN A 168 20.33 -1.33 -1.20
N ASP A 169 19.41 -0.76 -0.41
CA ASP A 169 18.86 0.57 -0.71
C ASP A 169 19.99 1.62 -0.64
N SER A 170 20.39 2.15 -1.78
CA SER A 170 21.44 3.17 -1.88
C SER A 170 20.88 4.58 -2.08
N CYS A 171 19.58 4.78 -1.86
CA CYS A 171 19.01 6.11 -1.85
C CYS A 171 19.57 6.92 -0.68
N ARG A 172 20.16 8.09 -0.99
CA ARG A 172 20.88 8.95 -0.03
C ARG A 172 20.08 9.43 1.19
N VAL A 173 18.76 9.24 1.21
CA VAL A 173 17.86 9.66 2.31
C VAL A 173 17.11 8.52 2.98
N THR A 174 17.33 7.27 2.56
CA THR A 174 16.67 6.08 3.13
C THR A 174 17.64 4.91 3.22
N LEU A 175 18.84 5.18 3.73
CA LEU A 175 19.89 4.15 3.84
C LEU A 175 19.51 3.08 4.89
N PRO A 176 19.96 1.82 4.76
CA PRO A 176 19.66 0.73 5.69
C PRO A 176 19.95 1.05 7.16
N GLU A 177 20.97 1.87 7.42
CA GLU A 177 21.36 2.29 8.77
C GLU A 177 20.24 3.07 9.46
N SER A 178 19.45 3.86 8.71
CA SER A 178 18.30 4.60 9.25
C SER A 178 17.21 3.64 9.76
N ALA A 179 17.03 2.48 9.12
CA ALA A 179 16.08 1.46 9.55
C ALA A 179 16.51 0.80 10.86
N VAL A 180 17.80 0.52 11.01
CA VAL A 180 18.38 -0.01 12.26
C VAL A 180 18.27 1.03 13.38
N ALA A 181 18.65 2.29 13.12
CA ALA A 181 18.58 3.36 14.09
C ALA A 181 17.14 3.63 14.56
N PHE A 182 16.16 3.61 13.64
CA PHE A 182 14.77 3.77 14.00
C PHE A 182 14.25 2.60 14.85
N GLN A 183 14.58 1.36 14.49
CA GLN A 183 14.25 0.19 15.30
C GLN A 183 14.79 0.33 16.73
N GLN A 184 16.06 0.71 16.89
CA GLN A 184 16.70 0.95 18.18
C GLN A 184 16.00 2.08 18.97
N TRP A 185 15.69 3.20 18.31
CA TRP A 185 14.98 4.31 18.91
C TRP A 185 13.60 3.94 19.46
N THR A 186 12.88 3.03 18.79
CA THR A 186 11.61 2.48 19.32
C THR A 186 11.78 1.46 20.45
N GLY A 187 13.00 1.21 20.91
CA GLY A 187 13.30 0.15 21.88
C GLY A 187 13.00 -1.25 21.33
N GLY A 188 13.11 -1.45 20.02
CA GLY A 188 12.79 -2.71 19.35
C GLY A 188 11.30 -2.97 19.11
N LYS A 189 10.40 -2.05 19.50
CA LYS A 189 8.95 -2.21 19.28
C LYS A 189 8.56 -2.16 17.80
N ALA A 190 9.28 -1.38 16.99
CA ALA A 190 9.14 -1.47 15.53
C ALA A 190 9.89 -2.70 15.02
N ARG A 191 9.17 -3.64 14.40
CA ARG A 191 9.77 -4.84 13.83
C ARG A 191 10.44 -4.50 12.50
N LEU A 192 11.72 -4.82 12.35
CA LEU A 192 12.46 -4.64 11.09
C LEU A 192 12.44 -5.92 10.25
N LEU A 193 12.06 -5.80 8.99
CA LEU A 193 12.07 -6.84 7.98
C LEU A 193 12.94 -6.42 6.80
N TRP A 194 13.93 -7.25 6.49
CA TRP A 194 14.85 -7.04 5.39
C TRP A 194 14.36 -7.70 4.10
N ILE A 195 14.51 -6.97 3.00
CA ILE A 195 14.35 -7.47 1.63
C ILE A 195 15.74 -7.56 0.99
N ASP A 196 15.96 -8.61 0.18
CA ASP A 196 17.21 -8.86 -0.53
C ASP A 196 16.96 -9.31 -1.97
N GLY A 197 17.95 -9.18 -2.85
CA GLY A 197 17.93 -9.52 -4.26
C GLY A 197 17.11 -8.57 -5.13
N GLY A 198 16.49 -9.09 -6.19
CA GLY A 198 15.90 -8.25 -7.23
C GLY A 198 17.00 -7.61 -8.09
N SER A 199 16.68 -6.47 -8.71
CA SER A 199 17.64 -5.70 -9.53
C SER A 199 17.61 -4.23 -9.13
N SER A 200 18.52 -3.43 -9.71
CA SER A 200 18.52 -2.00 -9.50
C SER A 200 19.09 -1.32 -10.74
N THR A 201 18.38 -0.31 -11.24
CA THR A 201 18.79 0.43 -12.44
C THR A 201 18.42 1.92 -12.30
N GLY A 202 19.24 2.78 -12.91
CA GLY A 202 19.02 4.22 -12.91
C GLY A 202 19.29 4.88 -11.55
N ASN A 203 18.52 5.92 -11.24
CA ASN A 203 18.67 6.68 -10.00
C ASN A 203 18.30 5.81 -8.77
N PRO A 204 19.17 5.73 -7.74
CA PRO A 204 18.97 4.83 -6.60
C PRO A 204 17.74 5.16 -5.75
N CYS A 205 17.20 6.38 -5.84
CA CYS A 205 15.99 6.80 -5.12
C CYS A 205 14.69 6.60 -5.92
N GLN A 206 14.72 5.94 -7.07
CA GLN A 206 13.55 5.77 -7.94
C GLN A 206 12.95 4.36 -7.87
N ALA A 207 11.75 4.21 -8.42
CA ALA A 207 10.96 2.97 -8.34
C ALA A 207 11.63 1.73 -8.98
N ARG A 208 12.58 1.92 -9.89
CA ARG A 208 13.33 0.84 -10.56
C ARG A 208 14.68 0.49 -9.89
N ALA A 209 14.93 1.06 -8.72
CA ALA A 209 16.07 0.70 -7.87
C ALA A 209 15.62 -0.21 -6.72
N HIS A 210 16.58 -0.68 -5.92
CA HIS A 210 16.30 -1.37 -4.67
C HIS A 210 15.37 -0.58 -3.73
N HIS A 211 15.44 0.75 -3.77
CA HIS A 211 14.53 1.67 -3.07
C HIS A 211 13.04 1.44 -3.40
N GLY A 212 12.74 1.08 -4.65
CA GLY A 212 11.40 0.76 -5.12
C GLY A 212 11.07 -0.74 -5.06
N PHE A 213 11.97 -1.57 -4.49
CA PHE A 213 11.80 -3.02 -4.38
C PHE A 213 11.57 -3.75 -5.71
N ILE A 214 12.12 -3.25 -6.82
CA ILE A 214 11.91 -3.86 -8.15
C ILE A 214 12.30 -5.36 -8.15
N GLY A 215 11.41 -6.21 -8.68
CA GLY A 215 11.57 -7.66 -8.66
C GLY A 215 11.31 -8.33 -7.29
N ARG A 216 11.03 -7.55 -6.24
CA ARG A 216 10.72 -8.00 -4.88
C ARG A 216 9.40 -7.44 -4.32
N GLU A 217 8.64 -6.70 -5.12
CA GLU A 217 7.37 -6.09 -4.71
C GLU A 217 6.36 -7.10 -4.13
N GLY A 218 6.29 -8.31 -4.71
CA GLY A 218 5.43 -9.38 -4.18
C GLY A 218 5.78 -9.77 -2.74
N GLN A 219 7.07 -9.77 -2.39
CA GLN A 219 7.53 -10.02 -1.03
C GLN A 219 7.11 -8.89 -0.08
N VAL A 220 7.21 -7.64 -0.53
CA VAL A 220 6.78 -6.45 0.24
C VAL A 220 5.28 -6.46 0.46
N VAL A 221 4.49 -6.71 -0.58
CA VAL A 221 3.02 -6.86 -0.50
C VAL A 221 2.64 -7.98 0.47
N SER A 222 3.32 -9.13 0.40
CA SER A 222 3.08 -10.26 1.31
C SER A 222 3.39 -9.89 2.76
N ALA A 223 4.48 -9.16 3.01
CA ALA A 223 4.86 -8.72 4.35
C ALA A 223 3.83 -7.72 4.94
N ILE A 224 3.36 -6.77 4.12
CA ILE A 224 2.31 -5.82 4.51
C ILE A 224 1.00 -6.55 4.82
N SER A 225 0.58 -7.46 3.94
CA SER A 225 -0.66 -8.22 4.09
C SER A 225 -0.62 -9.13 5.32
N GLY A 226 0.51 -9.80 5.56
CA GLY A 226 0.74 -10.61 6.75
C GLY A 226 0.73 -9.78 8.02
N PHE A 227 1.33 -8.59 8.01
CA PHE A 227 1.29 -7.66 9.13
C PHE A 227 -0.13 -7.20 9.44
N ALA A 228 -0.89 -6.75 8.42
CA ALA A 228 -2.28 -6.35 8.58
C ALA A 228 -3.15 -7.49 9.16
N GLY A 229 -2.90 -8.74 8.75
CA GLY A 229 -3.58 -9.92 9.29
C GLY A 229 -3.15 -10.33 10.70
N SER A 230 -1.99 -9.85 11.18
CA SER A 230 -1.48 -10.15 12.53
C SER A 230 -2.02 -9.21 13.61
N LEU A 231 -2.54 -8.04 13.23
CA LEU A 231 -3.16 -7.10 14.13
C LEU A 231 -4.48 -7.70 14.65
N ARG A 232 -4.64 -7.75 15.97
CA ARG A 232 -5.83 -8.29 16.65
C ARG A 232 -6.84 -7.18 16.91
#